data_AF-A0A951XGN6-F1
#
_entry.id   AF-A0A951XGN6-F1
#
_cell.length_a   1.000
_cell.length_b   1.000
_cell.length_c   1.000
_cell.angle_alpha   90.00
_cell.angle_beta   90.00
_cell.angle_gamma   90.00
#
_symmetry.space_group_name_H-M   'P 1'
#
loop_
_entity.id
_entity.type
_entity.pdbx_description
1 polymer ?
#
loop_
_entity_poly.entity_id
_entity_poly.type
_entity_poly.pdbx_seq_one_letter_code
_entity_poly.pdbx_strand_id
1 'polypeptide(L)'
;MNLPRCLLLLCCVALCPLVPAHAADPAPAPANPVFGPYEAIVYDATVLQGVRVDPNRDIFLMFQPETRDAQVRIRISMAKGAQYRKWFTGDEELVAQENAFRAPNTWTDRVQTTANYIEYRDGEHLFLHLKKIED
;
A
#
# COMPACT_ATOMS: atom_id res chain seq x y z
N MET A 1 53.76 -59.76 -21.49
CA MET A 1 53.09 -59.04 -22.60
C MET A 1 52.14 -58.02 -21.97
N ASN A 2 52.14 -56.70 -22.16
CA ASN A 2 52.97 -55.74 -22.90
C ASN A 2 52.69 -54.34 -22.29
N LEU A 3 53.76 -53.57 -22.06
CA LEU A 3 53.99 -52.11 -21.93
C LEU A 3 52.99 -51.11 -21.24
N PRO A 4 53.54 -50.03 -20.63
CA PRO A 4 52.86 -49.03 -19.81
C PRO A 4 52.35 -47.83 -20.62
N ARG A 5 51.46 -47.01 -20.04
CA ARG A 5 51.07 -45.71 -20.60
C ARG A 5 51.34 -44.56 -19.64
N CYS A 6 52.28 -43.72 -20.10
CA CYS A 6 52.57 -42.36 -19.68
C CYS A 6 51.35 -41.43 -19.69
N LEU A 7 51.48 -40.35 -18.90
CA LEU A 7 50.92 -39.01 -19.13
C LEU A 7 49.37 -38.91 -19.05
N LEU A 8 48.77 -37.90 -18.43
CA LEU A 8 49.12 -36.49 -18.43
C LEU A 8 48.31 -35.83 -17.29
N LEU A 9 48.99 -35.11 -16.41
CA LEU A 9 48.36 -34.24 -15.41
C LEU A 9 47.74 -33.05 -16.17
N LEU A 10 46.41 -32.97 -16.25
CA LEU A 10 45.73 -31.82 -16.85
C LEU A 10 45.21 -30.91 -15.74
N CYS A 11 46.01 -29.92 -15.34
CA CYS A 11 45.56 -28.79 -14.55
C CYS A 11 44.63 -27.91 -15.40
N CYS A 12 43.32 -28.11 -15.28
CA CYS A 12 42.34 -27.15 -15.78
C CYS A 12 42.28 -25.96 -14.82
N VAL A 13 43.18 -24.98 -15.00
CA VAL A 13 43.01 -23.64 -14.43
C VAL A 13 41.92 -22.94 -15.24
N ALA A 14 40.68 -23.03 -14.77
CA ALA A 14 39.57 -22.28 -15.33
C ALA A 14 39.77 -20.80 -15.01
N LEU A 15 40.20 -20.04 -16.03
CA LEU A 15 40.28 -18.60 -16.01
C LEU A 15 38.84 -18.05 -16.06
N CYS A 16 38.24 -17.77 -14.89
CA CYS A 16 36.98 -17.03 -14.83
C CYS A 16 37.24 -15.58 -15.26
N PRO A 17 36.64 -15.07 -16.36
CA PRO A 17 36.67 -13.64 -16.61
C PRO A 17 35.85 -12.95 -15.51
N LEU A 18 36.49 -12.05 -14.76
CA LEU A 18 35.80 -11.06 -13.94
C LEU A 18 34.90 -10.25 -14.88
N VAL A 19 33.61 -10.56 -14.90
CA VAL A 19 32.61 -9.66 -15.47
C VAL A 19 32.46 -8.51 -14.48
N PRO A 20 32.73 -7.25 -14.87
CA PRO A 20 32.46 -6.11 -14.01
C PRO A 20 30.96 -6.08 -13.74
N ALA A 21 30.57 -6.18 -12.47
CA ALA A 21 29.21 -5.95 -12.03
C ALA A 21 28.86 -4.50 -12.39
N HIS A 22 28.17 -4.32 -13.53
CA HIS A 22 27.52 -3.07 -13.84
C HIS A 22 26.48 -2.85 -12.74
N ALA A 23 26.74 -1.90 -11.85
CA ALA A 23 25.77 -1.46 -10.87
C ALA A 23 24.57 -0.93 -11.68
N ALA A 24 23.53 -1.74 -11.82
CA ALA A 24 22.27 -1.27 -12.36
C ALA A 24 21.79 -0.18 -11.40
N ASP A 25 21.58 1.03 -11.91
CA ASP A 25 20.93 2.08 -11.15
C ASP A 25 19.62 1.52 -10.59
N PRO A 26 19.32 1.74 -9.29
CA PRO A 26 18.08 1.26 -8.72
C PRO A 26 16.93 1.85 -9.52
N ALA A 27 16.09 0.98 -10.08
CA ALA A 27 14.87 1.39 -10.76
C ALA A 27 14.08 2.33 -9.82
N PRO A 28 13.52 3.44 -10.34
CA PRO A 28 12.76 4.36 -9.53
C PRO A 28 11.64 3.61 -8.81
N ALA A 29 11.45 3.90 -7.52
CA ALA A 29 10.37 3.31 -6.74
C ALA A 29 9.03 3.57 -7.45
N PRO A 30 8.10 2.60 -7.45
CA PRO A 30 6.79 2.80 -8.06
C PRO A 30 6.10 4.00 -7.41
N ALA A 31 5.48 4.85 -8.23
CA ALA A 31 4.71 5.99 -7.75
C ALA A 31 3.51 5.51 -6.90
N ASN A 32 3.14 6.30 -5.89
CA ASN A 32 1.98 6.02 -5.06
C ASN A 32 0.68 6.10 -5.89
N PRO A 33 -0.33 5.26 -5.60
CA PRO A 33 -1.64 5.39 -6.22
C PRO A 33 -2.28 6.76 -5.92
N VAL A 34 -2.96 7.31 -6.93
CA VAL A 34 -3.68 8.59 -6.82
C VAL A 34 -5.17 8.36 -7.06
N PHE A 35 -6.00 8.95 -6.21
CA PHE A 35 -7.46 8.84 -6.22
C PHE A 35 -8.07 10.24 -6.13
N GLY A 36 -8.40 10.83 -7.29
CA GLY A 36 -8.83 12.22 -7.34
C GLY A 36 -7.78 13.16 -6.74
N PRO A 37 -8.14 14.04 -5.78
CA PRO A 37 -7.20 14.99 -5.16
C PRO A 37 -6.34 14.37 -4.05
N TYR A 38 -6.28 13.04 -3.94
CA TYR A 38 -5.56 12.34 -2.87
C TYR A 38 -4.51 11.38 -3.41
N GLU A 39 -3.35 11.38 -2.78
CA GLU A 39 -2.27 10.39 -2.93
C GLU A 39 -2.34 9.39 -1.76
N ALA A 40 -2.30 8.09 -2.04
CA ALA A 40 -2.26 7.06 -1.01
C ALA A 40 -0.81 6.78 -0.58
N ILE A 41 -0.39 7.39 0.53
CA ILE A 41 0.94 7.19 1.11
C ILE A 41 1.05 5.89 1.92
N VAL A 42 -0.08 5.24 2.19
CA VAL A 42 -0.21 3.83 2.59
C VAL A 42 -1.40 3.27 1.83
N TYR A 43 -1.24 2.09 1.21
CA TYR A 43 -2.31 1.38 0.51
C TYR A 43 -2.08 -0.13 0.64
N ASP A 44 -2.96 -0.82 1.37
CA ASP A 44 -2.94 -2.28 1.47
C ASP A 44 -3.94 -2.91 0.50
N ALA A 45 -3.41 -3.46 -0.60
CA ALA A 45 -4.18 -4.16 -1.63
C ALA A 45 -4.77 -5.50 -1.15
N THR A 46 -4.31 -6.04 -0.02
CA THR A 46 -4.91 -7.23 0.61
C THR A 46 -6.19 -6.91 1.36
N VAL A 47 -6.41 -5.64 1.73
CA VAL A 47 -7.64 -5.16 2.36
C VAL A 47 -8.55 -4.48 1.34
N LEU A 48 -8.01 -3.69 0.42
CA LEU A 48 -8.79 -2.89 -0.52
C LEU A 48 -8.61 -3.33 -1.98
N GLN A 49 -9.75 -3.47 -2.68
CA GLN A 49 -9.78 -3.53 -4.13
C GLN A 49 -9.56 -2.15 -4.75
N GLY A 50 -10.06 -1.09 -4.11
CA GLY A 50 -9.92 0.26 -4.62
C GLY A 50 -10.46 1.34 -3.71
N VAL A 51 -10.12 2.57 -4.08
CA VAL A 51 -10.64 3.82 -3.51
C VAL A 51 -11.24 4.64 -4.64
N ARG A 52 -12.43 5.20 -4.42
CA ARG A 52 -13.09 6.09 -5.37
C ARG A 52 -13.36 7.42 -4.69
N VAL A 53 -13.09 8.51 -5.41
CA VAL A 53 -13.47 9.86 -5.01
C VAL A 53 -14.40 10.41 -6.07
N ASP A 54 -15.58 10.86 -5.65
CA ASP A 54 -16.57 11.42 -6.58
C ASP A 54 -16.38 12.95 -6.77
N PRO A 55 -17.14 13.59 -7.68
CA PRO A 55 -17.05 15.04 -7.88
C PRO A 55 -17.42 15.89 -6.65
N ASN A 56 -18.18 15.36 -5.70
CA ASN A 56 -18.51 16.03 -4.43
C ASN A 56 -17.44 15.80 -3.34
N ARG A 57 -16.34 15.13 -3.71
CA ARG A 57 -15.24 14.72 -2.84
C ARG A 57 -15.66 13.77 -1.73
N ASP A 58 -16.75 13.04 -1.95
CA ASP A 58 -17.06 11.88 -1.15
C ASP A 58 -16.07 10.77 -1.50
N ILE A 59 -15.44 10.21 -0.48
CA ILE A 59 -14.48 9.12 -0.58
C ILE A 59 -15.21 7.82 -0.27
N PHE A 60 -15.03 6.82 -1.11
CA PHE A 60 -15.63 5.49 -0.98
C PHE A 60 -14.54 4.43 -1.03
N LEU A 61 -14.72 3.38 -0.24
CA LEU A 61 -13.83 2.23 -0.20
C LEU A 61 -14.49 1.02 -0.87
N MET A 62 -13.70 0.17 -1.52
CA MET A 62 -14.11 -1.16 -1.93
C MET A 62 -13.17 -2.19 -1.32
N PHE A 63 -13.72 -3.08 -0.50
CA PHE A 63 -12.95 -4.09 0.23
C PHE A 63 -12.73 -5.35 -0.62
N GLN A 64 -11.62 -6.04 -0.35
CA GLN A 64 -11.44 -7.40 -0.84
C GLN A 64 -12.55 -8.31 -0.30
N PRO A 65 -12.99 -9.34 -1.04
CA PRO A 65 -14.06 -10.24 -0.60
C PRO A 65 -13.84 -10.87 0.77
N GLU A 66 -12.59 -11.07 1.17
CA GLU A 66 -12.17 -11.73 2.42
C GLU A 66 -12.12 -10.77 3.62
N THR A 67 -12.13 -9.45 3.40
CA THR A 67 -11.95 -8.42 4.44
C THR A 67 -13.18 -7.50 4.58
N ARG A 68 -14.32 -7.93 4.03
CA ARG A 68 -15.56 -7.13 4.00
C ARG A 68 -16.16 -6.87 5.39
N ASP A 69 -15.75 -7.64 6.39
CA ASP A 69 -16.18 -7.54 7.77
C ASP A 69 -15.29 -6.62 8.63
N ALA A 70 -14.22 -6.05 8.07
CA ALA A 70 -13.31 -5.14 8.76
C ALA A 70 -14.04 -3.96 9.43
N GLN A 71 -13.68 -3.65 10.68
CA GLN A 71 -14.23 -2.51 11.41
C GLN A 71 -13.42 -1.27 11.07
N VAL A 72 -13.98 -0.43 10.19
CA VAL A 72 -13.29 0.77 9.73
C VAL A 72 -13.37 1.87 10.80
N ARG A 73 -12.19 2.33 11.21
CA ARG A 73 -11.97 3.48 12.10
C ARG A 73 -11.21 4.54 11.34
N ILE A 74 -11.66 5.79 11.45
CA ILE A 74 -11.17 6.88 10.62
C ILE A 74 -10.69 8.02 11.49
N ARG A 75 -9.44 8.45 11.25
CA ARG A 75 -8.84 9.60 11.92
C ARG A 75 -8.37 10.60 10.88
N ILE A 76 -8.46 11.88 11.21
CA ILE A 76 -8.14 12.97 10.28
C ILE A 76 -7.22 14.01 10.90
N SER A 77 -6.32 14.59 10.10
CA SER A 77 -5.43 15.67 10.55
C SER A 77 -5.14 16.67 9.41
N MET A 78 -4.61 17.84 9.77
CA MET A 78 -4.20 18.86 8.77
C MET A 78 -2.76 18.68 8.29
N ALA A 79 -1.95 17.93 9.04
CA ALA A 79 -0.54 17.70 8.75
C ALA A 79 -0.14 16.27 9.15
N LYS A 80 0.83 15.70 8.43
CA LYS A 80 1.33 14.34 8.69
C LYS A 80 1.85 14.23 10.12
N GLY A 81 1.33 13.28 10.89
CA GLY A 81 1.74 13.04 12.27
C GLY A 81 1.32 14.12 13.28
N ALA A 82 0.49 15.09 12.88
CA ALA A 82 -0.08 16.06 13.80
C ALA A 82 -1.23 15.44 14.63
N GLN A 83 -1.69 16.19 15.63
CA GLN A 83 -2.85 15.81 16.43
C GLN A 83 -4.09 15.58 15.54
N TYR A 84 -4.88 14.57 15.90
CA TYR A 84 -6.12 14.26 15.22
C TYR A 84 -7.19 15.32 15.51
N ARG A 85 -8.04 15.56 14.50
CA ARG A 85 -9.18 16.46 14.63
C ARG A 85 -10.39 15.67 15.11
N LYS A 86 -11.23 16.36 15.87
CA LYS A 86 -12.55 15.86 16.21
C LYS A 86 -13.46 15.87 14.99
N TRP A 87 -14.20 14.78 14.83
CA TRP A 87 -15.35 14.68 13.94
C TRP A 87 -16.53 15.48 14.49
N PHE A 88 -17.61 15.57 13.70
CA PHE A 88 -18.85 16.25 14.12
C PHE A 88 -19.49 15.62 15.37
N THR A 89 -19.14 14.36 15.68
CA THR A 89 -19.55 13.66 16.91
C THR A 89 -18.82 14.15 18.17
N GLY A 90 -17.69 14.85 17.99
CA GLY A 90 -16.82 15.29 19.08
C GLY A 90 -15.64 14.36 19.37
N ASP A 91 -15.60 13.18 18.74
CA ASP A 91 -14.53 12.19 18.89
C ASP A 91 -13.43 12.36 17.84
N GLU A 92 -12.19 12.00 18.16
CA GLU A 92 -11.07 12.00 17.21
C GLU A 92 -11.11 10.82 16.22
N GLU A 93 -11.94 9.82 16.51
CA GLU A 93 -12.11 8.61 15.70
C GLU A 93 -13.58 8.48 15.28
N LEU A 94 -13.80 8.36 13.96
CA LEU A 94 -15.10 8.02 13.40
C LEU A 94 -15.12 6.53 13.12
N VAL A 95 -16.07 5.83 13.73
CA VAL A 95 -16.31 4.41 13.45
C VAL A 95 -17.38 4.32 12.37
N ALA A 96 -17.08 3.66 11.25
CA ALA A 96 -18.07 3.45 10.20
C ALA A 96 -19.24 2.61 10.74
N GLN A 97 -20.47 3.11 10.58
CA GLN A 97 -21.67 2.53 11.19
C GLN A 97 -22.12 1.20 10.58
N GLU A 98 -21.67 0.85 9.37
CA GLU A 98 -22.02 -0.41 8.73
C GLU A 98 -21.07 -1.53 9.14
N ASN A 99 -21.34 -2.07 10.33
CA ASN A 99 -20.62 -3.21 10.85
C ASN A 99 -20.97 -4.49 10.06
N ALA A 100 -19.97 -4.94 9.31
CA ALA A 100 -19.60 -6.34 9.10
C ALA A 100 -20.21 -7.18 7.97
N PHE A 101 -20.99 -6.62 7.03
CA PHE A 101 -21.46 -7.40 5.86
C PHE A 101 -21.58 -6.56 4.59
N ARG A 102 -20.49 -5.90 4.20
CA ARG A 102 -20.44 -5.20 2.91
C ARG A 102 -20.72 -6.19 1.77
N ALA A 103 -21.59 -5.80 0.85
CA ALA A 103 -21.80 -6.57 -0.36
C ALA A 103 -20.48 -6.66 -1.16
N PRO A 104 -20.18 -7.80 -1.79
CA PRO A 104 -18.95 -7.93 -2.57
C PRO A 104 -18.94 -6.90 -3.72
N ASN A 105 -17.76 -6.41 -4.06
CA ASN A 105 -17.54 -5.48 -5.18
C ASN A 105 -18.39 -4.21 -5.12
N THR A 106 -18.67 -3.73 -3.92
CA THR A 106 -19.51 -2.55 -3.66
C THR A 106 -18.68 -1.44 -3.05
N TRP A 107 -18.97 -0.20 -3.46
CA TRP A 107 -18.41 1.02 -2.87
C TRP A 107 -19.18 1.35 -1.59
N THR A 108 -18.50 1.39 -0.45
CA THR A 108 -19.07 1.60 0.89
C THR A 108 -18.31 2.67 1.66
N ASP A 109 -18.67 2.87 2.93
CA ASP A 109 -17.95 3.73 3.89
C ASP A 109 -17.71 5.14 3.37
N ARG A 110 -18.78 5.77 2.87
CA ARG A 110 -18.74 7.14 2.37
C ARG A 110 -18.21 8.08 3.45
N VAL A 111 -17.14 8.80 3.14
CA VAL A 111 -16.51 9.78 4.03
C VAL A 111 -16.36 11.10 3.30
N GLN A 112 -16.74 12.17 3.98
CA GLN A 112 -16.49 13.53 3.53
C GLN A 112 -15.74 14.29 4.60
N THR A 113 -14.65 14.96 4.22
CA THR A 113 -13.83 15.75 5.13
C THR A 113 -13.09 16.84 4.36
N THR A 114 -12.69 17.88 5.08
CA THR A 114 -11.79 18.95 4.59
C THR A 114 -10.35 18.77 5.08
N ALA A 115 -10.07 17.66 5.77
CA ALA A 115 -8.73 17.36 6.27
C ALA A 115 -7.76 17.02 5.14
N ASN A 116 -6.47 17.31 5.38
CA ASN A 116 -5.41 17.03 4.42
C ASN A 116 -4.90 15.59 4.51
N TYR A 117 -5.09 14.95 5.65
CA TYR A 117 -4.66 13.57 5.89
C TYR A 117 -5.82 12.76 6.48
N ILE A 118 -6.00 11.56 5.97
CA ILE A 118 -7.08 10.66 6.36
C ILE A 118 -6.48 9.26 6.55
N GLU A 119 -6.60 8.73 7.75
CA GLU A 119 -6.15 7.38 8.12
C GLU A 119 -7.36 6.47 8.30
N TYR A 120 -7.36 5.34 7.61
CA TYR A 120 -8.34 4.27 7.77
C TYR A 120 -7.67 3.05 8.39
N ARG A 121 -8.25 2.56 9.48
CA ARG A 121 -7.69 1.52 10.33
C ARG A 121 -8.71 0.43 10.62
N ASP A 122 -8.22 -0.79 10.78
CA ASP A 122 -8.95 -1.89 11.40
C ASP A 122 -8.15 -2.34 12.64
N GLY A 123 -8.65 -1.99 13.83
CA GLY A 123 -7.85 -2.02 15.06
C GLY A 123 -6.56 -1.21 14.92
N GLU A 124 -5.41 -1.85 15.11
CA GLU A 124 -4.08 -1.24 14.98
C GLU A 124 -3.59 -1.19 13.52
N HIS A 125 -4.23 -1.93 12.61
CA HIS A 125 -3.79 -2.06 11.23
C HIS A 125 -4.19 -0.82 10.41
N LEU A 126 -3.20 0.01 10.04
CA LEU A 126 -3.36 1.10 9.07
C LEU A 126 -3.30 0.55 7.65
N PHE A 127 -4.46 0.37 7.01
CA PHE A 127 -4.54 -0.18 5.66
C PHE A 127 -4.66 0.87 4.55
N LEU A 128 -5.02 2.12 4.90
CA LEU A 128 -5.06 3.23 3.96
C LEU A 128 -4.71 4.55 4.66
N HIS A 129 -3.82 5.31 4.06
CA HIS A 129 -3.49 6.68 4.47
C HIS A 129 -3.49 7.58 3.24
N LEU A 130 -4.48 8.45 3.16
CA LEU A 130 -4.62 9.43 2.09
C LEU A 130 -4.00 10.76 2.49
N LYS A 131 -3.27 11.38 1.57
CA LYS A 131 -2.76 12.75 1.64
C LYS A 131 -3.39 13.56 0.52
N LYS A 132 -4.01 14.69 0.85
CA LYS A 132 -4.52 15.65 -0.12
C LYS A 132 -3.34 16.30 -0.85
N ILE A 133 -3.41 16.30 -2.18
CA ILE A 133 -2.37 16.85 -3.08
C ILE A 133 -2.89 18.02 -3.93
N GLU A 134 -4.20 18.18 -4.02
CA GLU A 134 -4.87 19.25 -4.77
C GLU A 134 -6.03 19.82 -3.96
N ASP A 135 -6.30 21.12 -4.10
CA ASP A 135 -7.21 21.86 -3.21
C ASP A 135 -8.67 21.91 -3.62
#